data_AF-A0A1M4ZK95-F1
#
_entry.id   AF-A0A1M4ZK95-F1
#
_cell.length_a   1.000
_cell.length_b   1.000
_cell.length_c   1.000
_cell.angle_alpha   90.00
_cell.angle_beta   90.00
_cell.angle_gamma   90.00
#
_symmetry.space_group_name_H-M   'P 1'
#
loop_
_entity.id
_entity.type
_entity.pdbx_description
1 polymer ?
#
loop_
_entity_poly.entity_id
_entity_poly.type
_entity_poly.pdbx_seq_one_letter_code
_entity_poly.pdbx_strand_id
1 'polypeptide(L)'
;MIISVKTKEKGLKLSFMTFDLIYFIQIKRIAAGLSQEELSFLIGRGNSFIGEREAFKTNKELWLGDVSVMAKIFDCRPAEFFRSVKGNGNEVRLLSRQSLKGDYIQYEVFQLREDDAVELLYMINEEDPLKKYTEREKLYLLKLCQTEMEGLRSEGFFTNVERGPFDIFRECRKRGGHLIKAEFVAQVLNEYVLVSGPAVLKKYKHKDKGFVYLAI
;
A
#
# COMPACT_ATOMS: atom_id res chain seq x y z
N MET A 1 9.51 -40.47 -17.55
CA MET A 1 10.54 -39.52 -17.07
C MET A 1 10.12 -38.13 -17.53
N ILE A 2 9.45 -37.36 -16.67
CA ILE A 2 9.01 -36.00 -17.02
C ILE A 2 10.20 -35.08 -16.75
N ILE A 3 10.87 -34.65 -17.80
CA ILE A 3 11.87 -33.59 -17.73
C ILE A 3 11.08 -32.30 -17.54
N SER A 4 10.86 -31.90 -16.28
CA SER A 4 10.38 -30.54 -16.00
C SER A 4 11.52 -29.60 -16.37
N VAL A 5 11.42 -28.96 -17.52
CA VAL A 5 12.25 -27.80 -17.87
C VAL A 5 12.05 -26.80 -16.72
N LYS A 6 13.06 -26.66 -15.84
CA LYS A 6 13.09 -25.58 -14.86
C LYS A 6 13.10 -24.29 -15.66
N THR A 7 11.93 -23.69 -15.83
CA THR A 7 11.81 -22.34 -16.38
C THR A 7 12.72 -21.47 -15.52
N LYS A 8 13.87 -21.03 -16.06
CA LYS A 8 14.75 -20.10 -15.35
C LYS A 8 13.88 -18.91 -14.96
N GLU A 9 13.68 -18.68 -13.66
CA GLU A 9 12.94 -17.52 -13.19
C GLU A 9 13.67 -16.28 -13.71
N LYS A 10 13.04 -15.58 -14.67
CA LYS A 10 13.61 -14.36 -15.22
C LYS A 10 13.39 -13.26 -14.18
N GLY A 11 14.38 -13.09 -13.30
CA GLY A 11 14.36 -12.00 -12.32
C GLY A 11 14.14 -10.64 -12.98
N LEU A 12 13.49 -9.72 -12.28
CA LEU A 12 13.21 -8.37 -12.78
C LEU A 12 14.50 -7.54 -12.73
N LYS A 13 14.81 -6.86 -13.83
CA LYS A 13 15.92 -5.90 -13.88
C LYS A 13 15.44 -4.51 -13.45
N LEU A 14 16.11 -3.90 -12.48
CA LEU A 14 15.81 -2.56 -11.99
C LEU A 14 17.08 -1.84 -11.51
N SER A 15 17.03 -0.53 -11.39
CA SER A 15 18.13 0.25 -10.80
C SER A 15 18.21 0.02 -9.29
N PHE A 16 19.41 0.17 -8.70
CA PHE A 16 19.58 0.18 -7.25
C PHE A 16 18.72 1.25 -6.56
N MET A 17 18.52 2.41 -7.20
CA MET A 17 17.64 3.46 -6.67
C MET A 17 16.20 2.97 -6.52
N THR A 18 15.66 2.27 -7.53
CA THR A 18 14.31 1.70 -7.46
C THR A 18 14.23 0.59 -6.42
N PHE A 19 15.29 -0.21 -6.27
CA PHE A 19 15.38 -1.24 -5.24
C PHE A 19 15.32 -0.63 -3.83
N ASP A 20 16.19 0.33 -3.53
CA ASP A 20 16.26 1.01 -2.24
C ASP A 20 14.94 1.71 -1.91
N LEU A 21 14.29 2.31 -2.91
CA LEU A 21 12.98 2.94 -2.76
C LEU A 21 11.90 1.92 -2.35
N ILE A 22 11.81 0.79 -3.05
CA ILE A 22 10.84 -0.27 -2.75
C ILE A 22 11.11 -0.85 -1.37
N TYR A 23 12.37 -1.14 -1.05
CA TYR A 23 12.79 -1.62 0.26
C TYR A 23 12.41 -0.63 1.38
N PHE A 24 12.68 0.65 1.20
CA PHE A 24 12.33 1.69 2.17
C PHE A 24 10.81 1.78 2.39
N ILE A 25 10.02 1.72 1.32
CA ILE A 25 8.55 1.69 1.40
C ILE A 25 8.08 0.48 2.19
N GLN A 26 8.61 -0.71 1.89
CA GLN A 26 8.24 -1.94 2.57
C GLN A 26 8.52 -1.85 4.08
N ILE A 27 9.72 -1.39 4.46
CA ILE A 27 10.10 -1.21 5.87
C ILE A 27 9.20 -0.19 6.57
N LYS A 28 8.97 0.99 5.98
CA LYS A 28 8.12 2.03 6.57
C LYS A 28 6.66 1.57 6.69
N ARG A 29 6.15 0.86 5.69
CA ARG A 29 4.80 0.29 5.68
C ARG A 29 4.61 -0.72 6.80
N ILE A 30 5.53 -1.69 6.93
CA ILE A 30 5.49 -2.72 7.98
C ILE A 30 5.62 -2.07 9.36
N ALA A 31 6.53 -1.11 9.54
CA ALA A 31 6.67 -0.37 10.79
C ALA A 31 5.43 0.46 11.16
N ALA A 32 4.67 0.95 10.17
CA ALA A 32 3.40 1.62 10.37
C ALA A 32 2.23 0.64 10.63
N GLY A 33 2.47 -0.68 10.57
CA GLY A 33 1.45 -1.70 10.72
C GLY A 33 0.39 -1.66 9.62
N LEU A 34 0.77 -1.26 8.40
CA LEU A 34 -0.12 -1.18 7.25
C LEU A 34 0.08 -2.39 6.35
N SER A 35 -1.00 -3.01 5.88
CA SER A 35 -0.91 -4.00 4.81
C SER A 35 -0.57 -3.34 3.47
N GLN A 36 -0.17 -4.13 2.47
CA GLN A 36 0.04 -3.65 1.10
C GLN A 36 -1.24 -3.03 0.50
N GLU A 37 -2.41 -3.59 0.83
CA GLU A 37 -3.70 -3.09 0.36
C GLU A 37 -4.09 -1.78 1.07
N GLU A 38 -3.85 -1.69 2.38
CA GLU A 38 -4.10 -0.47 3.15
C GLU A 38 -3.27 0.70 2.63
N LEU A 39 -1.97 0.47 2.37
CA LEU A 39 -1.13 1.53 1.80
C LEU A 39 -1.60 1.91 0.40
N SER A 40 -1.92 0.93 -0.46
CA SER A 40 -2.45 1.17 -1.81
C SER A 40 -3.73 2.01 -1.78
N PHE A 41 -4.64 1.71 -0.85
CA PHE A 41 -5.85 2.49 -0.63
C PHE A 41 -5.53 3.92 -0.23
N LEU A 42 -4.69 4.13 0.80
CA LEU A 42 -4.38 5.47 1.30
C LEU A 42 -3.77 6.39 0.24
N ILE A 43 -2.94 5.85 -0.65
CA ILE A 43 -2.36 6.61 -1.78
C ILE A 43 -3.30 6.72 -3.00
N GLY A 44 -4.54 6.25 -2.91
CA GLY A 44 -5.52 6.34 -4.00
C GLY A 44 -5.25 5.40 -5.18
N ARG A 45 -4.56 4.27 -4.97
CA ARG A 45 -4.24 3.30 -6.01
C ARG A 45 -5.07 2.02 -5.85
N GLY A 46 -5.03 1.15 -6.86
CA GLY A 46 -5.73 -0.14 -6.80
C GLY A 46 -5.06 -1.10 -5.81
N ASN A 47 -5.82 -2.06 -5.27
CA ASN A 47 -5.39 -2.92 -4.16
C ASN A 47 -4.04 -3.63 -4.37
N SER A 48 -3.71 -4.01 -5.62
CA SER A 48 -2.45 -4.70 -5.94
C SER A 48 -1.24 -3.78 -6.13
N PHE A 49 -1.41 -2.46 -6.10
CA PHE A 49 -0.39 -1.50 -6.57
C PHE A 49 0.92 -1.57 -5.77
N ILE A 50 0.85 -1.63 -4.45
CA ILE A 50 2.02 -1.80 -3.58
C ILE A 50 2.53 -3.24 -3.65
N GLY A 51 1.64 -4.23 -3.62
CA GLY A 51 2.02 -5.64 -3.69
C GLY A 51 2.81 -6.00 -4.96
N GLU A 52 2.43 -5.47 -6.11
CA GLU A 52 3.17 -5.65 -7.38
C GLU A 52 4.59 -5.05 -7.35
N ARG A 53 4.78 -3.96 -6.60
CA ARG A 53 6.09 -3.29 -6.44
C ARG A 53 6.97 -4.01 -5.46
N GLU A 54 6.46 -4.33 -4.28
CA GLU A 54 7.19 -5.07 -3.25
C GLU A 54 7.51 -6.50 -3.68
N ALA A 55 6.71 -7.08 -4.59
CA ALA A 55 7.03 -8.37 -5.21
C ALA A 55 7.98 -8.25 -6.42
N PHE A 56 8.46 -7.05 -6.75
CA PHE A 56 9.33 -6.81 -7.92
C PHE A 56 8.76 -7.41 -9.22
N LYS A 57 7.44 -7.32 -9.42
CA LYS A 57 6.76 -7.83 -10.63
C LYS A 57 6.78 -6.82 -11.78
N THR A 58 6.93 -5.54 -11.46
CA THR A 58 6.93 -4.46 -12.45
C THR A 58 8.05 -3.47 -12.16
N ASN A 59 8.65 -2.90 -13.21
CA ASN A 59 9.63 -1.82 -13.12
C ASN A 59 8.98 -0.43 -13.24
N LYS A 60 7.67 -0.33 -12.94
CA LYS A 60 6.94 0.94 -13.07
C LYS A 60 7.38 1.91 -11.97
N GLU A 61 7.85 3.07 -12.39
CA GLU A 61 8.22 4.14 -11.49
C GLU A 61 7.05 4.54 -10.56
N LEU A 62 7.40 4.97 -9.35
CA LEU A 62 6.46 5.59 -8.44
C LEU A 62 6.31 7.05 -8.81
N TRP A 63 5.07 7.51 -8.89
CA TRP A 63 4.82 8.91 -9.22
C TRP A 63 5.17 9.78 -8.02
N LEU A 64 5.71 10.98 -8.26
CA LEU A 64 6.06 11.92 -7.19
C LEU A 64 4.86 12.23 -6.27
N GLY A 65 3.64 12.22 -6.83
CA GLY A 65 2.40 12.32 -6.07
C GLY A 65 2.22 11.20 -5.04
N ASP A 66 2.54 9.95 -5.41
CA ASP A 66 2.48 8.80 -4.49
C ASP A 66 3.49 8.97 -3.36
N VAL A 67 4.73 9.36 -3.68
CA VAL A 67 5.79 9.63 -2.70
C VAL A 67 5.40 10.76 -1.74
N SER A 68 4.78 11.83 -2.25
CA SER A 68 4.31 12.95 -1.44
C SER A 68 3.23 12.52 -0.43
N VAL A 69 2.31 11.65 -0.83
CA VAL A 69 1.28 11.11 0.08
C VAL A 69 1.89 10.13 1.08
N MET A 70 2.77 9.22 0.62
CA MET A 70 3.47 8.28 1.50
C MET A 70 4.32 8.98 2.56
N ALA A 71 4.98 10.09 2.21
CA ALA A 71 5.73 10.92 3.15
C ALA A 71 4.84 11.43 4.31
N LYS A 72 3.60 11.81 4.01
CA LYS A 72 2.62 12.21 5.04
C LYS A 72 2.11 11.01 5.86
N ILE A 73 1.93 9.85 5.24
CA ILE A 73 1.49 8.62 5.93
C ILE A 73 2.57 8.15 6.92
N PHE A 74 3.83 8.16 6.50
CA PHE A 74 4.98 7.66 7.27
C PHE A 74 5.63 8.72 8.17
N ASP A 75 5.05 9.93 8.21
CA ASP A 75 5.57 11.08 8.95
C ASP A 75 7.07 11.33 8.70
N CYS A 76 7.44 11.41 7.42
CA CYS A 76 8.83 11.59 6.98
C CYS A 76 8.93 12.61 5.84
N ARG A 77 10.16 13.04 5.51
CA ARG A 77 10.39 13.98 4.40
C ARG A 77 10.44 13.22 3.07
N PRO A 78 9.90 13.77 1.97
CA PRO A 78 10.02 13.14 0.64
C PRO A 78 11.45 12.83 0.23
N ALA A 79 12.43 13.64 0.66
CA ALA A 79 13.85 13.41 0.40
C ALA A 79 14.39 12.09 0.99
N GLU A 80 13.75 11.54 2.03
CA GLU A 80 14.16 10.26 2.63
C GLU A 80 13.90 9.06 1.71
N PHE A 81 12.98 9.19 0.74
CA PHE A 81 12.72 8.18 -0.29
C PHE A 81 13.80 8.17 -1.39
N PHE A 82 14.51 9.29 -1.57
CA PHE A 82 15.53 9.45 -2.61
C PHE A 82 16.92 9.52 -1.98
N ARG A 83 17.37 8.39 -1.43
CA ARG A 83 18.74 8.29 -0.92
C ARG A 83 19.73 8.44 -2.07
N SER A 84 20.77 9.25 -1.87
CA SER A 84 21.84 9.40 -2.84
C SER A 84 22.65 8.10 -2.88
N VAL A 85 22.44 7.30 -3.92
CA VAL A 85 23.29 6.15 -4.22
C VAL A 85 24.55 6.69 -4.89
N LYS A 86 25.68 6.70 -4.16
CA LYS A 86 26.99 6.96 -4.78
C LYS A 86 27.41 5.70 -5.53
N GLY A 87 27.21 5.68 -6.84
CA GLY A 87 27.62 4.60 -7.72
C GLY A 87 27.13 4.81 -9.14
N ASN A 88 27.81 4.19 -10.11
CA ASN A 88 27.29 4.08 -11.48
C ASN A 88 25.89 3.45 -11.42
N GLY A 89 25.01 3.84 -12.34
CA GLY A 89 23.62 3.37 -12.47
C GLY A 89 23.51 1.88 -12.79
N ASN A 90 24.05 1.04 -11.93
CA ASN A 90 24.10 -0.39 -12.07
C ASN A 90 22.68 -0.91 -11.88
N GLU A 91 22.30 -1.80 -12.77
CA GLU A 91 21.04 -2.52 -12.69
C GLU A 91 21.26 -3.82 -11.91
N VAL A 92 20.31 -4.15 -11.05
CA VAL A 92 20.25 -5.41 -10.31
C VAL A 92 19.13 -6.27 -10.88
N ARG A 93 19.36 -7.58 -10.99
CA ARG A 93 18.33 -8.56 -11.33
C ARG A 93 17.82 -9.17 -10.02
N LEU A 94 16.54 -9.01 -9.73
CA LEU A 94 15.94 -9.44 -8.46
C LEU A 94 14.93 -10.55 -8.65
N LEU A 95 14.88 -11.45 -7.67
CA LEU A 95 13.82 -12.41 -7.45
C LEU A 95 13.25 -12.16 -6.06
N SER A 96 11.93 -12.19 -5.93
CA SER A 96 11.27 -12.10 -4.63
C SER A 96 10.41 -13.33 -4.39
N ARG A 97 10.37 -13.78 -3.15
CA ARG A 97 9.50 -14.84 -2.68
C ARG A 97 8.74 -14.33 -1.48
N GLN A 98 7.43 -14.59 -1.48
CA GLN A 98 6.56 -14.35 -0.34
C GLN A 98 6.02 -15.70 0.12
N SER A 99 6.10 -15.98 1.41
CA SER A 99 5.58 -17.22 1.98
C SER A 99 4.87 -16.97 3.31
N LEU A 100 3.75 -17.65 3.53
CA LEU A 100 3.04 -17.62 4.80
C LEU A 100 3.71 -18.62 5.76
N LYS A 101 4.07 -18.16 6.96
CA LYS A 101 4.81 -18.91 7.97
C LYS A 101 4.10 -18.76 9.32
N GLY A 102 3.04 -19.56 9.52
CA GLY A 102 2.23 -19.45 10.73
C GLY A 102 1.49 -18.12 10.78
N ASP A 103 1.91 -17.22 11.67
CA ASP A 103 1.26 -15.91 11.90
C ASP A 103 1.98 -14.74 11.23
N TYR A 104 3.00 -15.00 10.42
CA TYR A 104 3.69 -13.97 9.66
C TYR A 104 3.83 -14.33 8.18
N ILE A 105 3.88 -13.29 7.36
CA ILE A 105 4.30 -13.33 5.98
C ILE A 105 5.81 -13.06 5.96
N GLN A 106 6.57 -13.98 5.38
CA GLN A 106 8.00 -13.83 5.16
C GLN A 106 8.27 -13.42 3.71
N TYR A 107 8.97 -12.29 3.57
CA TYR A 107 9.47 -11.77 2.31
C TYR A 107 10.96 -12.06 2.21
N GLU A 108 11.36 -12.78 1.16
CA GLU A 108 12.76 -13.03 0.82
C GLU A 108 13.06 -12.38 -0.53
N VAL A 109 14.13 -11.57 -0.60
CA VAL A 109 14.54 -10.92 -1.84
C VAL A 109 15.98 -11.28 -2.16
N PHE A 110 16.18 -11.76 -3.39
CA PHE A 110 17.44 -12.30 -3.87
C PHE A 110 17.96 -11.50 -5.06
N GLN A 111 19.27 -11.34 -5.14
CA GLN A 111 19.98 -10.93 -6.35
C GLN A 111 20.34 -12.15 -7.18
N LEU A 112 20.08 -12.06 -8.48
CA LEU A 112 20.59 -13.00 -9.48
C LEU A 112 21.84 -12.41 -10.13
N ARG A 113 22.99 -13.01 -9.86
CA ARG A 113 24.29 -12.60 -10.40
C ARG A 113 24.46 -13.07 -11.85
N GLU A 114 25.50 -12.59 -12.54
CA GLU A 114 25.75 -12.93 -13.95
C GLU A 114 26.09 -14.41 -14.16
N ASP A 115 26.67 -15.06 -13.15
CA ASP A 115 26.98 -16.48 -13.09
C ASP A 115 25.78 -17.36 -12.71
N ASP A 116 24.56 -16.80 -12.75
CA ASP A 116 23.31 -17.41 -12.27
C ASP A 116 23.33 -17.78 -10.76
N ALA A 117 24.32 -17.31 -9.99
CA ALA A 117 24.30 -17.46 -8.54
C ALA A 117 23.20 -16.61 -7.91
N VAL A 118 22.55 -17.15 -6.90
CA VAL A 118 21.46 -16.50 -6.17
C VAL A 118 21.95 -16.10 -4.78
N GLU A 119 21.89 -14.81 -4.48
CA GLU A 119 22.32 -14.23 -3.21
C GLU A 119 21.12 -13.61 -2.49
N LEU A 120 20.87 -13.98 -1.24
CA LEU A 120 19.83 -13.36 -0.42
C LEU A 120 20.28 -11.94 -0.02
N LEU A 121 19.55 -10.91 -0.45
CA LEU A 121 19.81 -9.52 -0.08
C LEU A 121 19.19 -9.17 1.27
N TYR A 122 17.91 -9.53 1.45
CA TYR A 122 17.22 -9.32 2.71
C TYR A 122 16.07 -10.29 2.92
N MET A 123 15.70 -10.42 4.19
CA MET A 123 14.53 -11.13 4.65
C MET A 123 13.77 -10.29 5.67
N ILE A 124 12.47 -10.14 5.50
CA ILE A 124 11.60 -9.38 6.41
C ILE A 124 10.39 -10.24 6.76
N ASN A 125 9.99 -10.20 8.03
CA ASN A 125 8.74 -10.79 8.49
C ASN A 125 7.73 -9.67 8.77
N GLU A 126 6.50 -9.86 8.30
CA GLU A 126 5.34 -9.00 8.55
C GLU A 126 4.27 -9.86 9.23
N GLU A 127 3.60 -9.35 10.27
CA GLU A 127 2.42 -10.03 10.83
C GLU A 127 1.35 -10.24 9.75
N ASP A 128 0.73 -11.41 9.72
CA ASP A 128 -0.34 -11.71 8.75
C ASP A 128 -1.52 -10.74 8.94
N PRO A 129 -1.81 -9.86 7.95
CA PRO A 129 -2.89 -8.89 8.06
C PRO A 129 -4.25 -9.54 8.34
N LEU A 130 -4.47 -10.78 7.89
CA LEU A 130 -5.73 -11.50 8.10
C LEU A 130 -5.95 -11.92 9.56
N LYS A 131 -4.89 -11.96 10.36
CA LYS A 131 -4.92 -12.37 11.77
C LYS A 131 -4.88 -11.19 12.75
N LYS A 132 -4.79 -9.96 12.22
CA LYS A 132 -4.64 -8.71 12.99
C LYS A 132 -5.81 -8.42 13.93
N TYR A 133 -7.01 -8.90 13.60
CA TYR A 133 -8.24 -8.61 14.35
C TYR A 133 -9.12 -9.85 14.49
N THR A 134 -9.70 -10.02 15.67
CA THR A 134 -10.82 -10.93 15.89
C THR A 134 -12.09 -10.42 15.21
N GLU A 135 -13.07 -11.31 14.95
CA GLU A 135 -14.36 -10.91 14.36
C GLU A 135 -15.11 -9.86 15.20
N ARG A 136 -15.02 -9.95 16.53
CA ARG A 136 -15.61 -8.96 17.42
C ARG A 136 -14.96 -7.59 17.26
N GLU A 137 -13.63 -7.54 17.14
CA GLU A 137 -12.91 -6.29 16.90
C GLU A 137 -13.24 -5.72 15.52
N LYS A 138 -13.27 -6.53 14.47
CA LYS A 138 -13.65 -6.10 13.13
C LYS A 138 -15.01 -5.40 13.13
N LEU A 139 -16.03 -6.02 13.74
CA LEU A 139 -17.36 -5.44 13.83
C LEU A 139 -17.38 -4.11 14.59
N TYR A 140 -16.65 -4.03 15.71
CA TYR A 140 -16.54 -2.81 16.49
C TYR A 140 -15.85 -1.67 15.72
N LEU A 141 -14.70 -1.96 15.12
CA LEU A 141 -13.89 -1.00 14.37
C LEU A 141 -14.63 -0.54 13.11
N LEU A 142 -15.33 -1.44 12.43
CA LEU A 142 -16.18 -1.11 11.29
C LEU A 142 -17.29 -0.13 11.68
N LYS A 143 -18.03 -0.42 12.77
CA LYS A 143 -19.08 0.46 13.27
C LYS A 143 -18.56 1.84 13.68
N LEU A 144 -17.38 1.88 14.28
CA LEU A 144 -16.71 3.15 14.61
C LEU A 144 -16.39 3.95 13.33
N CYS A 145 -15.81 3.31 12.31
CA CYS A 145 -15.54 3.95 11.02
C CYS A 145 -16.83 4.42 10.33
N GLN A 146 -17.93 3.66 10.40
CA GLN A 146 -19.24 4.08 9.88
C GLN A 146 -19.74 5.35 10.58
N THR A 147 -19.64 5.39 11.90
CA THR A 147 -20.04 6.57 12.70
C THR A 147 -19.26 7.82 12.28
N GLU A 148 -17.94 7.69 12.12
CA GLU A 148 -17.11 8.82 11.73
C GLU A 148 -17.34 9.27 10.28
N MET A 149 -17.47 8.32 9.35
CA MET A 149 -17.78 8.63 7.95
C MET A 149 -19.13 9.34 7.80
N GLU A 150 -20.13 8.91 8.57
CA GLU A 150 -21.44 9.54 8.59
C GLU A 150 -21.39 10.96 9.16
N GLY A 151 -20.56 11.18 10.18
CA GLY A 151 -20.31 12.52 10.71
C GLY A 151 -19.63 13.44 9.68
N LEU A 152 -18.59 12.97 8.98
CA LEU A 152 -17.94 13.76 7.92
C LEU A 152 -18.94 14.13 6.81
N ARG A 153 -19.81 13.19 6.45
CA ARG A 153 -20.88 13.41 5.46
C ARG A 153 -21.85 14.48 5.93
N SER A 154 -22.36 14.36 7.15
CA SER A 154 -23.33 15.28 7.74
C SER A 154 -22.79 16.71 7.88
N GLU A 155 -21.47 16.85 8.03
CA GLU A 155 -20.78 18.15 8.10
C GLU A 155 -20.45 18.74 6.70
N GLY A 156 -20.82 18.07 5.62
CA GLY A 156 -20.56 18.54 4.26
C GLY A 156 -19.08 18.41 3.83
N PHE A 157 -18.30 17.52 4.44
CA PHE A 157 -16.87 17.33 4.12
C PHE A 157 -16.60 17.03 2.65
N PHE A 158 -17.54 16.36 1.98
CA PHE A 158 -17.52 15.96 0.58
C PHE A 158 -18.23 16.94 -0.36
N THR A 159 -18.82 18.01 0.15
CA THR A 159 -19.63 18.96 -0.65
C THR A 159 -18.72 19.85 -1.46
N ASN A 160 -18.85 19.79 -2.80
CA ASN A 160 -18.10 20.61 -3.77
C ASN A 160 -16.56 20.50 -3.69
N VAL A 161 -16.03 19.50 -2.97
CA VAL A 161 -14.58 19.31 -2.82
C VAL A 161 -14.22 17.84 -2.95
N GLU A 162 -13.31 17.54 -3.88
CA GLU A 162 -12.73 16.21 -4.05
C GLU A 162 -11.84 15.83 -2.88
N ARG A 163 -12.03 14.63 -2.34
CA ARG A 163 -11.25 14.08 -1.24
C ARG A 163 -10.52 12.81 -1.65
N GLY A 164 -9.22 12.75 -1.36
CA GLY A 164 -8.44 11.52 -1.50
C GLY A 164 -8.63 10.60 -0.28
N PRO A 165 -8.39 9.28 -0.42
CA PRO A 165 -8.46 8.32 0.68
C PRO A 165 -7.68 8.72 1.93
N PHE A 166 -6.45 9.23 1.76
CA PHE A 166 -5.64 9.68 2.90
C PHE A 166 -6.28 10.84 3.66
N ASP A 167 -6.89 11.81 2.96
CA ASP A 167 -7.56 12.93 3.62
C ASP A 167 -8.79 12.45 4.41
N ILE A 168 -9.58 11.55 3.82
CA ILE A 168 -10.75 10.94 4.46
C ILE A 168 -10.32 10.17 5.71
N PHE A 169 -9.33 9.28 5.58
CA PHE A 169 -8.78 8.51 6.68
C PHE A 169 -8.25 9.41 7.80
N ARG A 170 -7.51 10.48 7.45
CA ARG A 170 -6.95 11.41 8.42
C ARG A 170 -8.04 12.15 9.19
N GLU A 171 -9.09 12.63 8.52
CA GLU A 171 -10.19 13.32 9.20
C GLU A 171 -11.01 12.36 10.07
N CYS A 172 -11.29 11.13 9.62
CA CYS A 172 -11.89 10.10 10.49
C CYS A 172 -11.02 9.84 11.72
N ARG A 173 -9.70 9.68 11.53
CA ARG A 173 -8.75 9.40 12.62
C ARG A 173 -8.62 10.56 13.61
N LYS A 174 -8.78 11.81 13.18
CA LYS A 174 -8.84 12.97 14.09
C LYS A 174 -10.04 12.90 15.03
N ARG A 175 -11.16 12.35 14.58
CA ARG A 175 -12.43 12.28 15.33
C ARG A 175 -12.52 11.01 16.18
N GLY A 176 -12.25 9.84 15.58
CA GLY A 176 -12.31 8.53 16.24
C GLY A 176 -10.99 8.03 16.86
N GLY A 177 -9.91 8.82 16.75
CA GLY A 177 -8.61 8.48 17.34
C GLY A 177 -7.91 7.27 16.69
N HIS A 178 -6.98 6.66 17.42
CA HIS A 178 -6.10 5.58 16.94
C HIS A 178 -6.82 4.26 16.59
N LEU A 179 -8.10 4.14 16.95
CA LEU A 179 -8.96 3.01 16.63
C LEU A 179 -9.43 3.04 15.17
N ILE A 180 -9.35 4.19 14.50
CA ILE A 180 -9.64 4.27 13.06
C ILE A 180 -8.49 3.62 12.28
N LYS A 181 -8.82 2.56 11.53
CA LYS A 181 -7.86 1.81 10.68
C LYS A 181 -8.22 1.96 9.21
N ALA A 182 -7.19 1.96 8.36
CA ALA A 182 -7.34 2.24 6.94
C ALA A 182 -8.23 1.20 6.25
N GLU A 183 -8.07 -0.08 6.59
CA GLU A 183 -8.91 -1.18 6.10
C GLU A 183 -10.41 -0.92 6.29
N PHE A 184 -10.83 -0.59 7.52
CA PHE A 184 -12.26 -0.37 7.81
C PHE A 184 -12.78 0.93 7.19
N VAL A 185 -11.97 1.99 7.09
CA VAL A 185 -12.35 3.20 6.34
C VAL A 185 -12.53 2.87 4.85
N ALA A 186 -11.66 2.06 4.25
CA ALA A 186 -11.79 1.64 2.87
C ALA A 186 -13.05 0.81 2.63
N GLN A 187 -13.38 -0.09 3.56
CA GLN A 187 -14.60 -0.89 3.53
C GLN A 187 -15.84 -0.01 3.56
N VAL A 188 -15.96 0.87 4.56
CA VAL A 188 -17.11 1.78 4.68
C VAL A 188 -17.21 2.68 3.47
N LEU A 189 -16.10 3.25 3.01
CA LEU A 189 -16.10 4.15 1.86
C LEU A 189 -16.59 3.45 0.58
N ASN A 190 -16.33 2.15 0.40
CA ASN A 190 -16.89 1.38 -0.70
C ASN A 190 -18.41 1.18 -0.58
N GLU A 191 -18.96 1.07 0.64
CA GLU A 191 -20.42 1.00 0.87
C GLU A 191 -21.11 2.28 0.37
N TYR A 192 -20.54 3.46 0.66
CA TYR A 192 -21.05 4.75 0.18
C TYR A 192 -20.93 4.96 -1.35
N VAL A 193 -20.14 4.14 -2.05
CA VAL A 193 -20.03 4.18 -3.51
C VAL A 193 -21.01 3.21 -4.19
N LEU A 194 -21.26 2.06 -3.55
CA LEU A 194 -22.06 0.97 -4.13
C LEU A 194 -23.58 1.13 -3.91
N VAL A 195 -23.99 1.75 -2.80
CA VAL A 195 -25.41 1.89 -2.46
C VAL A 195 -26.05 3.01 -3.28
N SER A 196 -27.12 2.72 -4.01
CA SER A 196 -27.98 3.72 -4.64
C SER A 196 -28.81 4.46 -3.57
N GLY A 197 -28.62 5.77 -3.45
CA GLY A 197 -29.37 6.61 -2.50
C GLY A 197 -28.85 8.06 -2.41
N PRO A 198 -29.45 8.91 -1.56
CA PRO A 198 -29.03 10.30 -1.38
C PRO A 198 -27.67 10.48 -0.68
N ALA A 199 -27.01 9.38 -0.30
CA ALA A 199 -25.70 9.37 0.35
C ALA A 199 -24.56 8.88 -0.57
N VAL A 200 -24.81 8.75 -1.88
CA VAL A 200 -23.80 8.21 -2.83
C VAL A 200 -22.62 9.17 -2.97
N LEU A 201 -21.42 8.64 -2.78
CA LEU A 201 -20.18 9.31 -3.19
C LEU A 201 -19.81 8.88 -4.61
N LYS A 202 -19.54 9.85 -5.48
CA LYS A 202 -18.93 9.60 -6.78
C LYS A 202 -17.45 9.27 -6.58
N LYS A 203 -17.05 8.05 -6.92
CA LYS A 203 -15.65 7.62 -7.00
C LYS A 203 -15.18 7.69 -8.45
N TYR A 204 -14.04 8.32 -8.70
CA TYR A 204 -13.39 8.28 -10.01
C TYR A 204 -11.88 8.44 -9.88
N LYS A 205 -11.16 8.11 -10.96
CA LYS A 205 -9.69 8.14 -10.99
C LYS A 205 -9.20 9.49 -11.52
N HIS A 206 -8.65 10.31 -10.64
CA HIS A 206 -7.91 11.52 -10.98
C HIS A 206 -6.50 11.15 -11.49
N LYS A 207 -5.98 11.92 -12.44
CA LYS A 207 -4.66 11.70 -13.05
C LYS A 207 -3.53 11.70 -12.01
N ASP A 208 -3.47 12.75 -11.19
CA ASP A 208 -2.36 12.95 -10.25
C ASP A 208 -2.61 12.41 -8.83
N LYS A 209 -3.87 12.29 -8.41
CA LYS A 209 -4.26 11.93 -7.03
C LYS A 209 -4.73 10.47 -6.89
N GLY A 210 -4.82 9.73 -7.98
CA GLY A 210 -5.45 8.41 -7.96
C GLY A 210 -6.96 8.51 -7.75
N PHE A 211 -7.55 7.59 -6.98
CA PHE A 211 -8.97 7.65 -6.67
C PHE A 211 -9.32 8.84 -5.78
N VAL A 212 -10.38 9.55 -6.14
CA VAL A 212 -10.97 10.64 -5.36
C VAL A 212 -12.48 10.45 -5.22
N TYR A 213 -13.04 11.09 -4.20
CA TYR A 213 -14.44 10.96 -3.79
C TYR A 213 -15.08 12.34 -3.64
N LEU A 214 -16.32 12.48 -4.12
CA LEU A 214 -17.11 13.71 -4.11
C LEU A 214 -18.58 13.38 -3.88
N ALA A 215 -19.32 14.21 -3.13
CA ALA A 215 -20.77 14.06 -3.01
C ALA A 215 -21.48 14.37 -4.34
N ILE A 216 -22.55 13.63 -4.65
CA ILE A 216 -23.44 13.89 -5.78
C ILE A 216 -24.62 14.74 -5.31
#